data_AF-A0A1A3A6Z8-F1
#
_entry.id   AF-A0A1A3A6Z8-F1
#
_cell.length_a   1.000
_cell.length_b   1.000
_cell.length_c   1.000
_cell.angle_alpha   90.00
_cell.angle_beta   90.00
_cell.angle_gamma   90.00
#
_symmetry.space_group_name_H-M   'P 1'
#
loop_
_entity.id
_entity.type
_entity.pdbx_description
1 polymer ?
#
loop_
_entity_poly.entity_id
_entity_poly.type
_entity_poly.pdbx_seq_one_letter_code
_entity_poly.pdbx_strand_id
1 'polypeptide(L)'
;MGSEQFLLAAPSMATIEKYLLGRFCLSIRSGSGLPRVHVPTSAQDMSGHFTIETRDFDGVKRFALVATDGSTVAIGSADRVTAKSEFTKLALYLPATIDQFEASAVDPDGEPLFERR
;
A
#
# COMPACT_ATOMS: atom_id res chain seq x y z
N MET A 1 -17.63 -7.79 -17.52
CA MET A 1 -16.89 -6.65 -16.92
C MET A 1 -17.88 -5.88 -16.06
N GLY A 2 -17.51 -5.57 -14.82
CA GLY A 2 -18.36 -4.82 -13.88
C GLY A 2 -18.14 -3.31 -13.97
N SER A 3 -18.89 -2.53 -13.17
CA SER A 3 -18.67 -1.09 -13.04
C SER A 3 -17.27 -0.80 -12.49
N GLU A 4 -16.63 0.25 -13.01
CA GLU A 4 -15.35 0.73 -12.48
C GLU A 4 -15.49 1.13 -11.00
N GLN A 5 -14.45 0.86 -10.23
CA GLN A 5 -14.39 1.20 -8.82
C GLN A 5 -13.17 2.07 -8.56
N PHE A 6 -13.37 3.15 -7.83
CA PHE A 6 -12.27 3.98 -7.36
C PHE A 6 -11.36 3.17 -6.44
N LEU A 7 -10.07 3.13 -6.77
CA LEU A 7 -9.07 2.38 -6.01
C LEU A 7 -8.16 3.31 -5.21
N LEU A 8 -7.48 4.21 -5.91
CA LEU A 8 -6.47 5.10 -5.33
C LEU A 8 -6.34 6.37 -6.19
N ALA A 9 -6.08 7.49 -5.55
CA ALA A 9 -5.50 8.68 -6.15
C ALA A 9 -4.30 9.14 -5.30
N ALA A 10 -3.28 9.70 -5.92
CA ALA A 10 -2.14 10.30 -5.23
C ALA A 10 -1.65 11.51 -6.03
N PRO A 11 -1.12 12.56 -5.37
CA PRO A 11 -0.58 13.73 -6.05
C PRO A 11 0.78 13.48 -6.71
N SER A 12 1.46 12.37 -6.39
CA SER A 12 2.76 12.00 -6.94
C SER A 12 2.71 10.66 -7.65
N MET A 13 3.31 10.59 -8.85
CA MET A 13 3.48 9.34 -9.58
C MET A 13 4.34 8.33 -8.83
N ALA A 14 5.34 8.79 -8.06
CA ALA A 14 6.15 7.90 -7.25
C ALA A 14 5.30 7.11 -6.24
N THR A 15 4.28 7.74 -5.64
CA THR A 15 3.33 7.05 -4.75
C THR A 15 2.50 6.01 -5.48
N ILE A 16 2.02 6.32 -6.69
CA ILE A 16 1.29 5.37 -7.53
C ILE A 16 2.18 4.18 -7.89
N GLU A 17 3.44 4.41 -8.27
CA GLU A 17 4.40 3.35 -8.58
C GLU A 17 4.64 2.44 -7.37
N LYS A 18 4.88 2.99 -6.17
CA LYS A 18 5.05 2.19 -4.95
C LYS A 18 3.83 1.35 -4.62
N TYR A 19 2.64 1.91 -4.80
CA TYR A 19 1.39 1.18 -4.63
C TYR A 19 1.28 -0.01 -5.60
N LEU A 20 1.57 0.22 -6.88
CA LEU A 20 1.50 -0.81 -7.91
C LEU A 20 2.58 -1.88 -7.75
N LEU A 21 3.82 -1.48 -7.42
CA LEU A 21 4.92 -2.41 -7.16
C LEU A 21 4.57 -3.39 -6.05
N GLY A 22 4.05 -2.91 -4.91
CA GLY A 22 3.64 -3.80 -3.82
C GLY A 22 2.54 -4.79 -4.24
N ARG A 23 1.54 -4.32 -4.99
CA ARG A 23 0.42 -5.15 -5.46
C ARG A 23 0.84 -6.19 -6.50
N PHE A 24 1.69 -5.80 -7.44
CA PHE A 24 2.18 -6.70 -8.48
C PHE A 24 3.25 -7.64 -7.95
N CYS A 25 4.08 -7.24 -6.99
CA CYS A 25 5.05 -8.11 -6.34
C CYS A 25 4.37 -9.35 -5.74
N LEU A 26 3.28 -9.17 -4.98
CA LEU A 26 2.49 -10.29 -4.46
C LEU A 26 1.89 -11.17 -5.57
N SER A 27 1.51 -10.58 -6.70
CA SER A 27 0.97 -11.31 -7.85
C SER A 27 2.06 -12.12 -8.56
N ILE A 28 3.27 -11.55 -8.73
CA ILE A 28 4.44 -12.22 -9.29
C ILE A 28 4.81 -13.43 -8.44
N ARG A 29 4.91 -13.26 -7.11
CA ARG A 29 5.16 -14.38 -6.17
C ARG A 29 4.17 -15.52 -6.38
N SER A 30 2.89 -15.20 -6.43
CA SER A 30 1.82 -16.19 -6.63
C SER A 30 1.92 -16.87 -7.99
N GLY A 31 2.27 -16.14 -9.05
CA GLY A 31 2.46 -16.68 -10.40
C GLY A 31 3.66 -17.64 -10.49
N SER A 32 4.68 -17.39 -9.67
CA SER A 32 5.89 -18.23 -9.56
C SER A 32 5.74 -19.43 -8.60
N GLY A 33 4.54 -19.65 -8.03
CA GLY A 33 4.28 -20.77 -7.12
C GLY A 33 4.96 -20.64 -5.74
N LEU A 34 5.41 -19.43 -5.37
CA LEU A 34 6.03 -19.20 -4.07
C LEU A 34 4.99 -19.23 -2.93
N PRO A 35 5.42 -19.56 -1.69
CA PRO A 35 4.54 -19.51 -0.52
C PRO A 35 3.86 -18.16 -0.33
N ARG A 36 2.64 -18.20 0.21
CA ARG A 36 1.90 -16.99 0.59
C ARG A 36 2.62 -16.29 1.74
N VAL A 37 2.76 -14.98 1.58
CA VAL A 37 3.34 -14.07 2.56
C VAL A 37 2.30 -13.04 2.96
N HIS A 38 2.56 -12.33 4.04
CA HIS A 38 1.77 -11.19 4.48
C HIS A 38 2.64 -9.95 4.61
N VAL A 39 2.00 -8.80 4.48
CA VAL A 39 2.65 -7.53 4.77
C VAL A 39 2.72 -7.38 6.29
N PRO A 40 3.87 -7.04 6.88
CA PRO A 40 3.96 -6.76 8.31
C PRO A 40 3.00 -5.60 8.64
N THR A 41 1.85 -5.91 9.24
CA THR A 41 0.80 -4.91 9.53
C THR A 41 0.76 -4.52 11.00
N SER A 42 1.89 -4.60 11.71
CA SER A 42 1.93 -4.10 13.08
C SER A 42 1.47 -2.63 13.07
N ALA A 43 0.38 -2.33 13.77
CA ALA A 43 -0.23 -1.00 13.78
C ALA A 43 0.71 0.05 14.41
N GLN A 44 1.79 -0.39 15.06
CA GLN A 44 2.88 0.45 15.54
C GLN A 44 3.86 0.84 14.40
N ASP A 45 3.87 0.12 13.28
CA ASP A 45 4.78 0.33 12.14
C ASP A 45 4.21 1.19 11.01
N MET A 46 3.10 1.92 11.25
CA MET A 46 2.96 3.23 10.60
C MET A 46 4.00 4.13 11.26
N SER A 47 5.27 3.87 10.94
CA SER A 47 6.48 4.53 11.39
C SER A 47 6.16 6.01 11.46
N GLY A 48 5.97 6.59 12.66
CA GLY A 48 5.24 7.82 13.01
C GLY A 48 5.24 9.05 12.07
N HIS A 49 5.08 8.83 10.78
CA HIS A 49 5.30 9.67 9.61
C HIS A 49 4.02 9.79 8.81
N PHE A 50 3.06 8.88 9.04
CA PHE A 50 1.78 8.88 8.36
C PHE A 50 0.61 8.70 9.32
N THR A 51 -0.50 9.37 9.01
CA THR A 51 -1.80 9.22 9.67
C THR A 51 -2.87 8.91 8.62
N ILE A 52 -3.99 8.34 9.07
CA ILE A 52 -5.17 8.13 8.23
C ILE A 52 -6.25 9.11 8.66
N GLU A 53 -6.65 9.97 7.74
CA GLU A 53 -7.68 10.99 7.95
C GLU A 53 -8.84 10.80 6.96
N THR A 54 -9.90 11.61 7.11
CA THR A 54 -10.97 11.72 6.11
C THR A 54 -10.81 13.03 5.34
N ARG A 55 -10.91 12.97 4.00
CA ARG A 55 -10.87 14.12 3.10
C ARG A 55 -12.04 14.03 2.11
N ASP A 56 -12.57 15.18 1.70
CA ASP A 56 -13.52 15.24 0.59
C ASP A 56 -12.76 15.08 -0.73
N PHE A 57 -13.17 14.12 -1.56
CA PHE A 57 -12.57 13.87 -2.87
C PHE A 57 -13.62 13.35 -3.84
N ASP A 58 -13.73 14.00 -4.99
CA ASP A 58 -14.72 13.68 -6.03
C ASP A 58 -16.16 13.62 -5.48
N GLY A 59 -16.52 14.61 -4.67
CA GLY A 59 -17.86 14.73 -4.06
C GLY A 59 -18.17 13.71 -2.95
N VAL A 60 -17.21 12.88 -2.54
CA VAL A 60 -17.38 11.85 -1.51
C VAL A 60 -16.34 11.98 -0.41
N LYS A 61 -16.74 11.79 0.85
CA LYS A 61 -15.79 11.64 1.96
C LYS A 61 -15.06 10.31 1.86
N ARG A 62 -13.74 10.38 1.69
CA ARG A 62 -12.86 9.22 1.55
C ARG A 62 -11.76 9.25 2.59
N PHE A 63 -11.16 8.10 2.86
CA PHE A 63 -9.97 8.04 3.68
C PHE A 63 -8.75 8.49 2.88
N ALA A 64 -7.84 9.19 3.55
CA ALA A 64 -6.58 9.66 3.00
C ALA A 64 -5.41 9.27 3.91
N LEU A 65 -4.29 8.89 3.29
CA LEU A 65 -3.00 8.78 3.94
C LEU A 65 -2.34 10.16 3.94
N VAL A 66 -1.98 10.65 5.12
CA VAL A 66 -1.48 12.02 5.33
C VAL A 66 -0.10 11.94 5.97
N ALA A 67 0.88 12.70 5.47
CA ALA A 67 2.21 12.78 6.05
C ALA A 67 2.23 13.67 7.30
N THR A 68 3.32 13.65 8.07
CA THR A 68 3.47 14.45 9.30
C THR A 68 3.41 15.96 9.09
N ASP A 69 3.70 16.45 7.89
CA ASP A 69 3.56 17.85 7.50
C ASP A 69 2.11 18.24 7.15
N GLY A 70 1.17 17.30 7.22
CA GLY A 70 -0.24 17.48 6.88
C GLY A 70 -0.55 17.34 5.39
N SER A 71 0.45 17.05 4.54
CA SER A 71 0.25 16.84 3.12
C SER A 71 -0.46 15.51 2.84
N THR A 72 -1.36 15.51 1.85
CA THR A 72 -2.03 14.28 1.42
C THR A 72 -1.09 13.47 0.54
N VAL A 73 -0.81 12.23 0.93
CA VAL A 73 0.03 11.29 0.19
C VAL A 73 -0.81 10.43 -0.74
N ALA A 74 -1.98 9.98 -0.28
CA ALA A 74 -2.89 9.19 -1.10
C ALA A 74 -4.33 9.31 -0.60
N ILE A 75 -5.29 9.09 -1.50
CA ILE A 75 -6.73 9.04 -1.23
C ILE A 75 -7.23 7.69 -1.72
N GLY A 76 -8.01 7.01 -0.89
CA GLY A 76 -8.38 5.61 -1.10
C GLY A 76 -9.88 5.38 -0.98
N SER A 77 -10.22 4.17 -0.53
CA SER A 77 -11.62 3.76 -0.35
C SER A 77 -12.37 4.66 0.65
N ALA A 78 -13.68 4.77 0.47
CA ALA A 78 -14.59 5.30 1.49
C ALA A 78 -14.88 4.26 2.59
N ASP A 79 -14.55 2.98 2.35
CA ASP A 79 -14.64 1.91 3.34
C ASP A 79 -13.42 1.91 4.27
N ARG A 80 -13.65 2.00 5.57
CA ARG A 80 -12.60 2.15 6.58
C ARG A 80 -11.66 0.94 6.67
N VAL A 81 -12.19 -0.27 6.53
CA VAL A 81 -11.40 -1.50 6.68
C VAL A 81 -10.47 -1.65 5.49
N THR A 82 -11.01 -1.45 4.29
CA THR A 82 -10.27 -1.47 3.02
C THR A 82 -9.22 -0.38 3.00
N ALA A 83 -9.59 0.87 3.32
CA ALA A 83 -8.66 1.98 3.32
C ALA A 83 -7.53 1.77 4.32
N LYS A 84 -7.83 1.33 5.54
CA LYS A 84 -6.80 1.04 6.55
C LYS A 84 -5.84 -0.04 6.06
N SER A 85 -6.36 -1.14 5.52
CA SER A 85 -5.51 -2.22 5.01
C SER A 85 -4.58 -1.75 3.88
N GLU A 86 -5.12 -1.04 2.89
CA GLU A 86 -4.33 -0.56 1.75
C GLU A 86 -3.30 0.50 2.16
N PHE A 87 -3.66 1.41 3.08
CA PHE A 87 -2.76 2.46 3.54
C PHE A 87 -1.67 1.97 4.48
N THR A 88 -1.93 0.97 5.32
CA THR A 88 -0.87 0.34 6.12
C THR A 88 0.18 -0.29 5.20
N LYS A 89 -0.23 -0.97 4.12
CA LYS A 89 0.71 -1.49 3.13
C LYS A 89 1.47 -0.39 2.40
N LEU A 90 0.75 0.64 1.93
CA LEU A 90 1.36 1.75 1.21
C LEU A 90 2.38 2.50 2.08
N ALA A 91 2.10 2.69 3.37
CA ALA A 91 3.03 3.30 4.31
C ALA A 91 4.35 2.52 4.42
N LEU A 92 4.31 1.18 4.38
CA LEU A 92 5.50 0.33 4.34
C LEU A 92 6.25 0.45 3.00
N TYR A 93 5.52 0.59 1.90
CA TYR A 93 6.08 0.63 0.54
C TYR A 93 6.72 1.97 0.17
N LEU A 94 6.22 3.07 0.72
CA LEU A 94 6.72 4.42 0.42
C LEU A 94 8.24 4.58 0.66
N PRO A 95 8.82 4.13 1.79
CA PRO A 95 10.26 4.21 2.01
C PRO A 95 11.07 3.10 1.31
N ALA A 96 10.44 2.05 0.81
CA ALA A 96 11.14 0.91 0.22
C ALA A 96 11.80 1.26 -1.13
N THR A 97 12.94 0.68 -1.43
CA THR A 97 13.60 0.81 -2.75
C THR A 97 13.01 -0.14 -3.78
N ILE A 98 13.27 0.08 -5.07
CA ILE A 98 12.83 -0.85 -6.13
C ILE A 98 13.51 -2.22 -5.93
N ASP A 99 14.81 -2.23 -5.64
CA ASP A 99 15.58 -3.45 -5.37
C ASP A 99 14.96 -4.29 -4.23
N GLN A 100 14.41 -3.65 -3.20
CA GLN A 100 13.70 -4.36 -2.13
C GLN A 100 12.43 -5.04 -2.63
N PHE A 101 11.66 -4.42 -3.54
CA PHE A 101 10.50 -5.08 -4.16
C PHE A 101 10.90 -6.25 -5.03
N GLU A 102 11.97 -6.10 -5.82
CA GLU A 102 12.47 -7.16 -6.69
C GLU A 102 12.99 -8.35 -5.87
N ALA A 103 13.76 -8.09 -4.81
CA ALA A 103 14.20 -9.12 -3.87
C ALA A 103 13.01 -9.85 -3.23
N SER A 104 12.03 -9.11 -2.70
CA SER A 104 10.82 -9.69 -2.11
C SER A 104 9.91 -10.40 -3.11
N ALA A 105 10.05 -10.17 -4.41
CA ALA A 105 9.26 -10.86 -5.42
C ALA A 105 9.72 -12.32 -5.63
N VAL A 106 10.99 -12.62 -5.33
CA VAL A 106 11.62 -13.92 -5.60
C VAL A 106 12.06 -14.66 -4.35
N ASP A 107 12.17 -13.98 -3.21
CA ASP A 107 12.57 -14.59 -1.94
C ASP A 107 11.53 -15.62 -1.44
N PRO A 108 11.89 -16.85 -1.05
CA PRO A 108 10.91 -17.84 -0.61
C PRO A 108 10.02 -17.40 0.55
N ASP A 109 10.55 -16.62 1.49
CA ASP A 109 9.86 -16.17 2.69
C ASP A 109 9.30 -14.73 2.56
N GLY A 110 9.69 -14.01 1.50
CA GLY A 110 9.16 -12.69 1.13
C GLY A 110 9.98 -11.52 1.64
N GLU A 111 11.15 -11.78 2.20
CA GLU A 111 12.06 -10.76 2.72
C GLU A 111 12.53 -9.81 1.60
N PRO A 112 12.82 -8.52 1.89
CA PRO A 112 12.68 -7.85 3.19
C PRO A 112 11.32 -7.18 3.45
N LEU A 113 10.38 -7.17 2.48
CA LEU A 113 9.14 -6.39 2.60
C LEU A 113 7.94 -7.18 3.12
N PHE A 114 8.03 -8.51 3.09
CA PHE A 114 6.97 -9.40 3.53
C PHE A 114 7.51 -10.46 4.47
N GLU A 115 6.58 -11.05 5.21
CA GLU A 115 6.89 -12.14 6.13
C GLU A 115 6.00 -13.34 5.81
N ARG A 116 6.53 -14.53 6.05
CA ARG A 116 5.77 -15.77 5.90
C ARG A 116 4.51 -15.74 6.77
N ARG A 117 3.40 -16.17 6.19
CA ARG A 117 2.12 -16.26 6.90
C ARG A 117 2.04 -17.50 7.79
#